data_AF-H2Z2F5-F1
#
_entry.id   AF-H2Z2F5-F1
#
_cell.length_a   1.000
_cell.length_b   1.000
_cell.length_c   1.000
_cell.angle_alpha   90.00
_cell.angle_beta   90.00
_cell.angle_gamma   90.00
#
_symmetry.space_group_name_H-M   'P 1'
#
loop_
_entity.id
_entity.type
_entity.pdbx_description
1 polymer ?
#
loop_
_entity_poly.entity_id
_entity_poly.type
_entity_poly.pdbx_seq_one_letter_code
_entity_poly.pdbx_strand_id
1 'polypeptide(L)'
;LSISFLMLSVALYFATGSLEERKNIKHPTITDKVTMKIAVEDGKTGQLVFGLYGQACPLTVENFIKLSTHEKGYGYKGSKFFMIFQRHMIMGGDIVNNNGTSGRSALDEPFENENLKLKHLVPGTLASIGLKNNSDSKKTSQFYITFDQTSAFDGAAVVFGRVIKG
;
A
#
# COMPACT_ATOMS: atom_id res chain seq x y z
N LEU A 1 22.31 -25.19 -31.77
CA LEU A 1 21.52 -24.32 -30.87
C LEU A 1 21.74 -22.88 -31.30
N SER A 2 20.72 -22.17 -31.79
CA SER A 2 20.85 -20.76 -32.18
C SER A 2 21.03 -19.88 -30.93
N ILE A 3 21.82 -18.79 -31.04
CA ILE A 3 22.01 -17.79 -29.97
C ILE A 3 20.67 -17.28 -29.45
N SER A 4 19.66 -17.16 -30.32
CA SER A 4 18.30 -16.74 -29.97
C SER A 4 17.61 -17.73 -29.02
N PHE A 5 17.84 -19.03 -29.21
CA PHE A 5 17.27 -20.09 -28.36
C PHE A 5 17.92 -20.10 -26.97
N LEU A 6 19.23 -19.86 -26.90
CA LEU A 6 19.95 -19.75 -25.63
C LEU A 6 19.47 -18.54 -24.83
N MET A 7 19.32 -17.37 -25.46
CA MET A 7 18.81 -16.16 -24.80
C MET A 7 17.38 -16.34 -24.26
N LEU A 8 16.50 -16.98 -25.03
CA LEU A 8 15.14 -17.28 -24.56
C LEU A 8 15.15 -18.23 -23.36
N SER A 9 15.97 -19.29 -23.38
CA SER A 9 16.06 -20.24 -22.27
C SER A 9 16.59 -19.60 -20.98
N VAL A 10 17.56 -18.69 -21.11
CA VAL A 10 18.11 -17.94 -19.97
C VAL A 10 17.08 -16.96 -19.42
N ALA A 11 16.38 -16.21 -20.27
CA ALA A 11 15.30 -15.32 -19.85
C ALA A 11 14.16 -16.08 -19.15
N LEU A 12 13.79 -17.25 -19.67
CA LEU A 12 12.78 -18.11 -19.05
C LEU A 12 13.25 -18.64 -17.69
N TYR A 13 14.51 -19.07 -17.57
CA TYR A 13 15.09 -19.51 -16.29
C TYR A 13 15.03 -18.41 -15.23
N PHE A 14 15.47 -17.18 -15.56
CA PHE A 14 15.36 -16.04 -14.65
C PHE A 14 13.91 -15.69 -14.30
N ALA A 15 13.00 -15.70 -15.28
CA ALA A 15 11.57 -15.45 -15.04
C ALA A 15 10.98 -16.50 -14.09
N THR A 16 11.27 -17.78 -14.31
CA THR A 16 10.79 -18.87 -13.43
C THR A 16 11.36 -18.77 -12.02
N GLY A 17 12.65 -18.46 -11.86
CA GLY A 17 13.28 -18.23 -10.56
C GLY A 17 12.61 -17.08 -9.79
N SER A 18 12.35 -15.96 -10.46
CA SER A 18 11.68 -14.80 -9.84
C SER A 18 10.23 -15.10 -9.39
N LEU A 19 9.51 -15.95 -10.12
CA LEU A 19 8.14 -16.34 -9.77
C LEU A 19 8.10 -17.27 -8.56
N GLU A 20 9.03 -18.23 -8.48
CA GLU A 20 9.12 -19.13 -7.32
C GLU A 20 9.55 -18.40 -6.05
N GLU A 21 10.41 -17.38 -6.17
CA GLU A 21 10.75 -16.52 -5.04
C GLU A 21 9.53 -15.70 -4.57
N ARG A 22 8.73 -15.17 -5.51
CA ARG A 22 7.48 -14.44 -5.20
C ARG A 22 6.43 -15.33 -4.50
N LYS A 23 6.30 -16.61 -4.90
CA LYS A 23 5.38 -17.57 -4.26
C LYS A 23 5.75 -17.91 -2.82
N ASN A 24 7.05 -17.86 -2.48
CA ASN A 24 7.55 -18.23 -1.17
C ASN A 24 7.65 -17.04 -0.18
N ILE A 25 7.17 -15.86 -0.56
CA ILE A 25 7.12 -14.71 0.35
C ILE A 25 6.13 -14.99 1.48
N LYS A 26 6.66 -15.11 2.70
CA LYS A 26 5.84 -15.17 3.92
C LYS A 26 5.26 -13.79 4.21
N HIS A 27 3.96 -13.64 3.98
CA HIS A 27 3.23 -12.44 4.38
C HIS A 27 2.96 -12.42 5.89
N PRO A 28 2.93 -11.25 6.53
CA PRO A 28 2.42 -11.12 7.89
C PRO A 28 0.96 -11.60 7.99
N THR A 29 0.57 -12.02 9.20
CA THR A 29 -0.80 -12.41 9.51
C THR A 29 -1.77 -11.28 9.22
N ILE A 30 -2.81 -11.56 8.44
CA ILE A 30 -3.92 -10.63 8.24
C ILE A 30 -4.84 -10.73 9.45
N THR A 31 -4.96 -9.64 10.20
CA THR A 31 -5.85 -9.56 11.37
C THR A 31 -7.20 -8.97 11.02
N ASP A 32 -7.22 -8.02 10.07
CA ASP A 32 -8.40 -7.22 9.73
C ASP A 32 -8.55 -7.07 8.22
N LYS A 33 -9.77 -6.75 7.78
CA LYS A 33 -10.07 -6.50 6.38
C LYS A 33 -10.88 -5.22 6.21
N VAL A 34 -10.51 -4.43 5.20
CA VAL A 34 -11.24 -3.23 4.79
C VAL A 34 -11.64 -3.36 3.33
N THR A 35 -12.86 -2.99 2.98
CA THR A 35 -13.34 -2.96 1.59
C THR A 35 -13.62 -1.53 1.17
N MET A 36 -13.05 -1.12 0.03
CA MET A 36 -13.29 0.20 -0.56
C MET A 36 -13.94 0.04 -1.93
N LYS A 37 -15.04 0.75 -2.15
CA LYS A 37 -15.63 0.92 -3.48
C LYS A 37 -14.89 2.03 -4.20
N ILE A 38 -14.32 1.72 -5.36
CA ILE A 38 -13.57 2.65 -6.19
C ILE A 38 -14.42 3.03 -7.39
N ALA A 39 -14.48 4.31 -7.71
CA ALA A 39 -15.12 4.82 -8.92
C ALA A 39 -14.06 5.52 -9.79
N VAL A 40 -14.19 5.38 -11.09
CA VAL A 40 -13.40 6.08 -12.11
C VAL A 40 -14.32 7.07 -12.82
N GLU A 41 -13.77 8.16 -13.35
CA GLU A 41 -14.54 9.28 -13.94
C GLU A 41 -15.46 8.85 -15.09
N ASP A 42 -15.16 7.74 -15.78
CA ASP A 42 -15.99 7.16 -16.83
C ASP A 42 -17.21 6.37 -16.31
N GLY A 43 -17.48 6.44 -15.01
CA GLY A 43 -18.60 5.76 -14.36
C GLY A 43 -18.32 4.29 -14.01
N LYS A 44 -17.14 3.75 -14.35
CA LYS A 44 -16.77 2.40 -13.94
C LYS A 44 -16.56 2.35 -12.43
N THR A 45 -17.02 1.25 -11.83
CA THR A 45 -16.84 0.99 -10.41
C THR A 45 -16.20 -0.36 -10.18
N GLY A 46 -15.36 -0.43 -9.15
CA GLY A 46 -14.69 -1.64 -8.70
C GLY A 46 -14.65 -1.68 -7.19
N GLN A 47 -14.13 -2.78 -6.64
CA GLN A 47 -13.95 -2.93 -5.19
C GLN A 47 -12.57 -3.49 -4.92
N LEU A 48 -11.87 -2.86 -3.99
CA LEU A 48 -10.61 -3.37 -3.44
C LEU A 48 -10.87 -3.86 -2.02
N VAL A 49 -10.39 -5.08 -1.73
CA VAL A 49 -10.35 -5.62 -0.36
C VAL A 49 -8.90 -5.62 0.09
N PHE A 50 -8.65 -4.94 1.19
CA PHE A 50 -7.35 -4.87 1.84
C PHE A 50 -7.32 -5.85 3.02
N GLY A 51 -6.26 -6.64 3.12
CA GLY A 51 -5.88 -7.36 4.33
C GLY A 51 -4.84 -6.56 5.10
N LEU A 52 -5.06 -6.36 6.39
CA LEU A 52 -4.25 -5.49 7.25
C LEU A 52 -3.45 -6.29 8.26
N TYR A 53 -2.25 -5.82 8.58
CA TYR A 53 -1.28 -6.49 9.45
C TYR A 53 -1.30 -5.93 10.88
N GLY A 54 -2.44 -6.02 11.58
CA GLY A 54 -2.66 -5.37 12.88
C GLY A 54 -1.74 -5.85 14.00
N GLN A 55 -1.21 -7.07 13.92
CA GLN A 55 -0.15 -7.52 14.86
C GLN A 55 1.18 -6.80 14.63
N ALA A 56 1.48 -6.43 13.38
CA ALA A 56 2.75 -5.83 13.00
C ALA A 56 2.74 -4.30 13.13
N CYS A 57 1.59 -3.67 12.87
CA CYS A 57 1.41 -2.21 12.85
C CYS A 57 0.03 -1.83 13.46
N PRO A 58 -0.22 -2.06 14.76
CA PRO A 58 -1.54 -1.92 15.36
C PRO A 58 -2.13 -0.52 15.23
N LEU A 59 -1.37 0.55 15.49
CA LEU A 59 -1.88 1.93 15.44
C LEU A 59 -2.14 2.37 13.99
N THR A 60 -1.26 1.98 13.07
CA THR A 60 -1.41 2.28 11.64
C THR A 60 -2.66 1.61 11.08
N VAL A 61 -2.89 0.35 11.46
CA VAL A 61 -4.08 -0.42 11.06
C VAL A 61 -5.35 0.16 11.69
N GLU A 62 -5.33 0.47 12.99
CA GLU A 62 -6.46 1.11 13.67
C GLU A 62 -6.83 2.45 12.99
N ASN A 63 -5.85 3.31 12.74
CA ASN A 63 -6.05 4.58 12.04
C ASN A 63 -6.71 4.36 10.67
N PHE A 64 -6.19 3.44 9.86
CA PHE A 64 -6.73 3.14 8.54
C PHE A 64 -8.17 2.60 8.61
N ILE A 65 -8.49 1.75 9.59
CA ILE A 65 -9.84 1.23 9.81
C ILE A 65 -10.79 2.37 10.17
N LYS A 66 -10.45 3.22 11.15
CA LYS A 66 -11.30 4.35 11.58
C LYS A 66 -11.59 5.33 10.44
N LEU A 67 -10.57 5.63 9.63
CA LEU A 67 -10.72 6.45 8.43
C LEU A 67 -11.59 5.76 7.36
N SER A 68 -11.58 4.43 7.30
CA SER A 68 -12.41 3.66 6.37
C SER A 68 -13.86 3.54 6.82
N THR A 69 -14.12 3.44 8.12
CA THR A 69 -15.47 3.35 8.71
C THR A 69 -16.17 4.70 8.79
N HIS A 70 -15.42 5.81 8.69
CA HIS A 70 -15.95 7.16 8.83
C HIS A 70 -16.52 7.48 10.23
N GLU A 71 -16.12 6.70 11.25
CA GLU A 71 -16.71 6.81 12.61
C GLU A 71 -16.44 8.15 13.29
N LYS A 72 -15.35 8.84 12.95
CA LYS A 72 -15.01 10.18 13.45
C LYS A 72 -15.74 11.30 12.69
N GLY A 73 -16.63 10.97 11.75
CA GLY A 73 -17.34 11.91 10.88
C GLY A 73 -16.55 12.37 9.64
N TYR A 74 -15.32 11.88 9.48
CA TYR A 74 -14.44 12.11 8.33
C TYR A 74 -13.63 10.85 8.01
N GLY A 75 -13.02 10.79 6.82
CA GLY A 75 -12.24 9.65 6.38
C GLY A 75 -12.20 9.50 4.87
N TYR A 76 -12.03 8.27 4.38
CA TYR A 76 -11.69 8.02 2.97
C TYR A 76 -12.86 8.17 2.00
N LYS A 77 -14.10 8.18 2.48
CA LYS A 77 -15.28 8.27 1.60
C LYS A 77 -15.29 9.62 0.88
N GLY A 78 -15.27 9.57 -0.45
CA GLY A 78 -15.21 10.77 -1.31
C GLY A 78 -13.81 11.33 -1.53
N SER A 79 -12.79 10.74 -0.90
CA SER A 79 -11.39 11.08 -1.20
C SER A 79 -10.94 10.48 -2.53
N LYS A 80 -9.91 11.08 -3.15
CA LYS A 80 -9.36 10.66 -4.44
C LYS A 80 -8.03 9.93 -4.29
N PHE A 81 -7.75 9.05 -5.24
CA PHE A 81 -6.37 8.76 -5.61
C PHE A 81 -5.84 9.94 -6.42
N PHE A 82 -4.95 10.74 -5.83
CA PHE A 82 -4.52 12.02 -6.39
C PHE A 82 -3.29 11.91 -7.30
N MET A 83 -2.54 10.81 -7.23
CA MET A 83 -1.33 10.63 -8.03
C MET A 83 -1.13 9.16 -8.42
N ILE A 84 -0.77 8.93 -9.68
CA ILE A 84 -0.42 7.61 -10.22
C ILE A 84 0.98 7.68 -10.81
N PHE A 85 1.89 6.87 -10.27
CA PHE A 85 3.17 6.59 -10.90
C PHE A 85 3.03 5.31 -11.71
N GLN A 86 2.90 5.44 -13.02
CA GLN A 86 2.67 4.31 -13.92
C GLN A 86 3.68 3.19 -13.65
N ARG A 87 3.16 1.95 -13.55
CA ARG A 87 3.91 0.71 -13.25
C ARG A 87 4.54 0.62 -11.86
N HIS A 88 4.42 1.64 -11.02
CA HIS A 88 5.03 1.66 -9.69
C HIS A 88 3.97 1.61 -8.60
N MET A 89 3.11 2.63 -8.52
CA MET A 89 2.15 2.76 -7.43
C MET A 89 1.06 3.80 -7.73
N ILE A 90 0.01 3.76 -6.92
CA ILE A 90 -1.04 4.78 -6.84
C ILE A 90 -1.13 5.31 -5.41
N MET A 91 -1.30 6.63 -5.27
CA MET A 91 -1.36 7.32 -3.98
C MET A 91 -2.72 7.96 -3.76
N GLY A 92 -3.21 7.90 -2.54
CA GLY A 92 -4.51 8.42 -2.14
C GLY A 92 -4.59 8.70 -0.65
N GLY A 93 -5.80 8.97 -0.17
CA GLY A 93 -6.05 9.18 1.25
C GLY A 93 -5.66 10.57 1.76
N ASP A 94 -5.49 11.57 0.89
CA ASP A 94 -5.55 12.96 1.33
C ASP A 94 -7.03 13.35 1.48
N ILE A 95 -7.54 13.20 2.70
CA ILE A 95 -8.96 13.41 3.01
C ILE A 95 -9.33 14.87 3.27
N VAL A 96 -8.37 15.79 3.22
CA VAL A 96 -8.57 17.21 3.53
C VAL A 96 -8.57 18.03 2.24
N ASN A 97 -7.45 18.04 1.50
CA ASN A 97 -7.30 18.84 0.27
C ASN A 97 -7.48 18.01 -1.01
N ASN A 98 -7.46 16.68 -0.92
CA ASN A 98 -7.58 15.77 -2.08
C ASN A 98 -6.52 15.98 -3.19
N ASN A 99 -5.34 16.50 -2.85
CA ASN A 99 -4.28 16.80 -3.82
C ASN A 99 -2.88 16.30 -3.39
N GLY A 100 -2.79 15.62 -2.24
CA GLY A 100 -1.55 15.06 -1.69
C GLY A 100 -0.79 16.01 -0.77
N THR A 101 -1.28 17.21 -0.51
CA THR A 101 -0.59 18.22 0.33
C THR A 101 -0.96 18.14 1.81
N SER A 102 -2.00 17.36 2.16
CA SER A 102 -2.52 17.28 3.53
C SER A 102 -2.93 15.88 3.94
N GLY A 103 -3.27 15.70 5.21
CA GLY A 103 -3.84 14.46 5.70
C GLY A 103 -4.18 14.58 7.17
N ARG A 104 -5.03 13.68 7.66
CA ARG A 104 -5.48 13.73 9.05
C ARG A 104 -5.61 12.32 9.61
N SER A 105 -4.96 12.08 10.75
CA SER A 105 -5.17 10.86 11.53
C SER A 105 -6.58 10.84 12.14
N ALA A 106 -7.16 9.65 12.27
CA ALA A 106 -8.37 9.40 13.04
C ALA A 106 -8.07 8.99 14.51
N LEU A 107 -6.80 8.82 14.87
CA LEU A 107 -6.39 8.64 16.26
C LEU A 107 -6.36 9.99 16.98
N ASP A 108 -6.65 9.96 18.28
CA ASP A 108 -6.73 11.18 19.10
C ASP A 108 -5.33 11.75 19.39
N GLU A 109 -4.31 10.88 19.48
CA GLU A 109 -2.92 11.26 19.65
C GLU A 109 -2.10 11.00 18.37
N PRO A 110 -1.10 11.85 18.06
CA PRO A 110 -0.14 11.55 17.00
C PRO A 110 0.63 10.25 17.27
N PHE A 111 0.99 9.53 16.21
CA PHE A 111 1.77 8.30 16.30
C PHE A 111 2.89 8.25 15.26
N GLU A 112 3.98 7.56 15.61
CA GLU A 112 5.19 7.42 14.82
C GLU A 112 5.14 6.26 13.82
N ASN A 113 6.21 6.10 13.05
CA ASN A 113 6.39 4.97 12.13
C ASN A 113 6.51 3.63 12.89
N GLU A 114 5.47 2.80 12.84
CA GLU A 114 5.55 1.42 13.32
C GLU A 114 6.32 0.52 12.35
N ASN A 115 7.15 -0.38 12.87
CA ASN A 115 7.70 -1.54 12.14
C ASN A 115 8.14 -1.32 10.67
N LEU A 116 9.29 -0.68 10.49
CA LEU A 116 9.95 -0.48 9.19
C LEU A 116 10.63 -1.74 8.62
N LYS A 117 10.44 -2.92 9.24
CA LYS A 117 11.06 -4.19 8.80
C LYS A 117 10.29 -4.85 7.66
N LEU A 118 9.00 -4.55 7.53
CA LEU A 118 8.17 -5.06 6.44
C LEU A 118 8.56 -4.36 5.13
N LYS A 119 8.60 -5.14 4.05
CA LYS A 119 9.15 -4.74 2.75
C LYS A 119 8.10 -4.78 1.64
N HIS A 120 8.33 -4.02 0.58
CA HIS A 120 7.47 -3.93 -0.60
C HIS A 120 7.75 -5.06 -1.59
N LEU A 121 7.53 -6.30 -1.15
CA LEU A 121 7.99 -7.48 -1.87
C LEU A 121 7.06 -7.92 -3.02
N VAL A 122 5.79 -7.48 -3.02
CA VAL A 122 4.79 -7.92 -3.99
C VAL A 122 3.92 -6.77 -4.52
N PRO A 123 3.35 -6.90 -5.73
CA PRO A 123 2.23 -6.06 -6.16
C PRO A 123 1.08 -6.06 -5.14
N GLY A 124 0.38 -4.93 -5.05
CA GLY A 124 -0.72 -4.73 -4.13
C GLY A 124 -0.29 -4.47 -2.69
N THR A 125 1.00 -4.22 -2.42
CA THR A 125 1.45 -3.85 -1.06
C THR A 125 0.84 -2.51 -0.67
N LEU A 126 0.24 -2.44 0.52
CA LEU A 126 -0.34 -1.23 1.09
C LEU A 126 0.61 -0.64 2.12
N ALA A 127 0.99 0.62 1.92
CA ALA A 127 1.91 1.32 2.78
C ALA A 127 1.50 2.77 3.02
N SER A 128 1.92 3.30 4.17
CA SER A 128 1.63 4.67 4.57
C SER A 128 2.61 5.64 3.94
N ILE A 129 2.18 6.88 3.73
CA ILE A 129 3.10 7.95 3.34
C ILE A 129 3.78 8.50 4.60
N GLY A 130 5.10 8.41 4.63
CA GLY A 130 5.96 8.98 5.66
C GLY A 130 7.40 8.71 5.25
N LEU A 131 8.22 9.76 5.16
CA LEU A 131 9.62 9.64 4.81
C LEU A 131 10.45 9.58 6.08
N LYS A 132 11.42 8.66 6.13
CA LYS A 132 12.38 8.43 7.22
C LYS A 132 13.08 9.70 7.75
N ASN A 133 13.17 10.75 6.94
CA ASN A 133 13.94 11.97 7.24
C ASN A 133 13.08 13.18 7.66
N ASN A 134 11.79 13.00 7.90
CA ASN A 134 10.96 14.08 8.42
C ASN A 134 10.73 13.87 9.93
N SER A 135 11.39 14.69 10.75
CA SER A 135 11.26 14.67 12.21
C SER A 135 9.85 15.04 12.71
N ASP A 136 8.99 15.53 11.81
CA ASP A 136 7.55 15.78 12.02
C ASP A 136 6.65 14.69 11.41
N SER A 137 7.19 13.48 11.15
CA SER A 137 6.48 12.37 10.47
C SER A 137 5.35 11.70 11.28
N LYS A 138 4.46 12.52 11.84
CA LYS A 138 3.14 12.06 12.30
C LYS A 138 2.44 11.38 11.14
N LYS A 139 2.02 10.13 11.35
CA LYS A 139 1.22 9.41 10.36
C LYS A 139 -0.10 10.12 10.15
N THR A 140 -0.44 10.32 8.88
CA THR A 140 -1.69 10.96 8.47
C THR A 140 -2.63 9.92 7.86
N SER A 141 -3.57 10.37 7.04
CA SER A 141 -4.47 9.51 6.28
C SER A 141 -3.87 8.98 4.98
N GLN A 142 -2.78 9.57 4.47
CA GLN A 142 -2.31 9.24 3.12
C GLN A 142 -1.62 7.86 3.04
N PHE A 143 -1.86 7.15 1.93
CA PHE A 143 -1.31 5.82 1.68
C PHE A 143 -1.04 5.62 0.18
N TYR A 144 -0.31 4.57 -0.14
CA TYR A 144 -0.12 4.10 -1.51
C TYR A 144 -0.25 2.59 -1.62
N ILE A 145 -0.60 2.15 -2.84
CA ILE A 145 -0.69 0.76 -3.24
C ILE A 145 0.32 0.54 -4.36
N THR A 146 1.22 -0.43 -4.19
CA THR A 146 2.21 -0.74 -5.23
C THR A 146 1.61 -1.60 -6.35
N PHE A 147 2.10 -1.41 -7.57
CA PHE A 147 1.77 -2.23 -8.74
C PHE A 147 2.86 -3.26 -9.06
N ASP A 148 4.05 -3.09 -8.49
CA ASP A 148 5.14 -4.06 -8.56
C ASP A 148 5.89 -4.10 -7.21
N GLN A 149 6.89 -4.96 -7.12
CA GLN A 149 7.89 -4.95 -6.07
C GLN A 149 8.66 -3.62 -6.11
N THR A 150 8.88 -2.99 -4.95
CA THR A 150 9.53 -1.67 -4.90
C THR A 150 10.42 -1.52 -3.67
N SER A 151 11.61 -2.12 -3.71
CA SER A 151 12.56 -2.12 -2.60
C SER A 151 13.15 -0.74 -2.27
N ALA A 152 13.03 0.24 -3.17
CA ALA A 152 13.55 1.61 -2.96
C ALA A 152 12.92 2.33 -1.75
N PHE A 153 11.73 1.90 -1.31
CA PHE A 153 11.02 2.48 -0.16
C PHE A 153 11.09 1.59 1.09
N ASP A 154 11.81 0.47 1.03
CA ASP A 154 11.99 -0.42 2.18
C ASP A 154 12.73 0.31 3.31
N GLY A 155 12.21 0.19 4.53
CA GLY A 155 12.76 0.90 5.68
C GLY A 155 12.48 2.40 5.70
N ALA A 156 11.81 2.95 4.68
CA ALA A 156 11.40 4.35 4.62
C ALA A 156 9.92 4.54 4.94
N ALA A 157 9.07 3.62 4.49
CA ALA A 157 7.62 3.65 4.70
C ALA A 157 7.14 2.43 5.48
N VAL A 158 6.06 2.62 6.24
CA VAL A 158 5.42 1.52 6.99
C VAL A 158 4.50 0.76 6.06
N VAL A 159 4.86 -0.48 5.75
CA VAL A 159 3.98 -1.46 5.11
C VAL A 159 3.05 -2.02 6.18
N PHE A 160 1.74 -1.87 5.99
CA PHE A 160 0.74 -2.27 7.00
C PHE A 160 -0.38 -3.15 6.44
N GLY A 161 -0.33 -3.49 5.16
CA GLY A 161 -1.29 -4.41 4.57
C GLY A 161 -0.97 -4.77 3.13
N ARG A 162 -1.96 -5.35 2.45
CA ARG A 162 -1.97 -5.56 1.00
C ARG A 162 -3.38 -5.69 0.46
N VAL A 163 -3.55 -5.47 -0.84
CA VAL A 163 -4.75 -5.89 -1.58
C VAL A 163 -4.81 -7.42 -1.61
N ILE A 164 -5.97 -7.98 -1.27
CA ILE A 164 -6.24 -9.42 -1.28
C ILE A 164 -7.35 -9.81 -2.26
N LYS A 165 -8.10 -8.84 -2.80
CA LYS A 165 -9.10 -9.02 -3.85
C LYS A 165 -9.37 -7.70 -4.57
N GLY A 166 -9.72 -7.77 -5.86
CA GLY A 166 -9.97 -6.63 -6.74
C GLY A 166 -8.80 -6.39 -7.66
#